data_AF-A0A7V5E8E9-F1
#
_entry.id   AF-A0A7V5E8E9-F1
#
_cell.length_a   1.000
_cell.length_b   1.000
_cell.length_c   1.000
_cell.angle_alpha   90.00
_cell.angle_beta   90.00
_cell.angle_gamma   90.00
#
_symmetry.space_group_name_H-M   'P 1'
#
loop_
_entity.id
_entity.type
_entity.pdbx_description
1 polymer ?
#
loop_
_entity_poly.entity_id
_entity_poly.type
_entity_poly.pdbx_seq_one_letter_code
_entity_poly.pdbx_strand_id
1 'polypeptide(L)' 'MQKNVELNIHDLSQNPLSDEEILKLVTKGPGQMRAPVFVVEDKVILGFNRDRLEELLSE' A
#
# COMPACT_ATOMS: atom_id res chain seq x y z
N MET A 1 -13.77 -27.43 -20.67
CA MET A 1 -13.35 -27.85 -19.31
C MET A 1 -13.63 -26.71 -18.35
N GLN A 2 -14.55 -26.88 -17.41
CA GLN A 2 -14.76 -25.89 -16.34
C GLN A 2 -13.64 -26.06 -15.31
N LYS A 3 -12.83 -25.01 -15.09
CA LYS A 3 -11.90 -24.98 -13.96
C LYS A 3 -12.72 -24.69 -12.71
N ASN A 4 -12.81 -25.67 -11.81
CA ASN A 4 -13.24 -25.41 -10.44
C ASN A 4 -12.16 -24.53 -9.79
N VAL A 5 -12.53 -23.30 -9.44
CA VAL A 5 -11.68 -22.40 -8.66
C VAL A 5 -12.06 -22.59 -7.20
N GLU A 6 -11.18 -23.19 -6.41
CA GLU A 6 -11.31 -23.18 -4.95
C GLU A 6 -11.10 -21.75 -4.45
N LEU A 7 -12.12 -21.17 -3.85
CA LEU A 7 -12.05 -19.87 -3.21
C LEU A 7 -11.67 -20.08 -1.74
N ASN A 8 -10.42 -19.75 -1.39
CA ASN A 8 -10.03 -19.64 0.02
C ASN A 8 -10.52 -18.29 0.56
N ILE A 9 -11.53 -18.33 1.42
CA ILE A 9 -12.02 -17.15 2.14
C ILE A 9 -11.08 -16.92 3.33
N HIS A 10 -10.39 -15.79 3.32
CA HIS A 10 -9.51 -15.38 4.41
C HIS A 10 -10.15 -14.22 5.17
N ASP A 11 -10.55 -14.46 6.41
CA ASP A 11 -11.17 -13.45 7.28
C ASP A 11 -10.09 -12.59 7.95
N LEU A 12 -9.89 -11.40 7.38
CA LEU A 12 -8.92 -10.40 7.85
C LEU A 12 -9.24 -9.83 9.25
N SER A 13 -10.47 -10.01 9.75
CA SER A 13 -10.83 -9.54 11.10
C SER A 13 -10.28 -10.45 12.20
N GLN A 14 -10.14 -11.75 11.90
CA GLN A 14 -9.63 -12.76 12.84
C GLN A 14 -8.16 -13.08 12.59
N ASN A 15 -7.74 -13.05 11.33
CA ASN A 15 -6.37 -13.33 10.90
C ASN A 15 -5.87 -12.17 10.03
N PRO A 16 -5.35 -11.09 10.63
CA PRO A 16 -4.75 -10.02 9.85
C PRO A 16 -3.53 -10.52 9.09
N LEU A 17 -3.27 -9.92 7.93
CA LEU A 17 -2.07 -10.22 7.15
C LEU A 17 -0.82 -9.75 7.89
N SER A 18 0.27 -10.49 7.70
CA SER A 18 1.59 -10.03 8.08
C SER A 18 2.06 -8.87 7.19
N ASP A 19 3.03 -8.10 7.68
CA ASP A 19 3.64 -7.01 6.90
C ASP A 19 4.24 -7.51 5.58
N GLU A 20 4.80 -8.72 5.56
CA GLU A 20 5.34 -9.32 4.33
C GLU A 20 4.24 -9.64 3.30
N GLU A 21 3.09 -10.13 3.76
CA GLU A 21 1.93 -10.40 2.89
C GLU A 21 1.31 -9.12 2.35
N ILE A 22 1.20 -8.08 3.19
CA ILE A 22 0.76 -6.75 2.78
C ILE A 22 1.72 -6.20 1.73
N LEU A 23 3.03 -6.30 1.96
CA LEU A 23 4.04 -5.83 1.02
C LEU A 23 3.90 -6.53 -0.34
N LYS A 24 3.78 -7.87 -0.34
CA LYS A 24 3.55 -8.65 -1.56
C LYS A 24 2.30 -8.19 -2.31
N LEU A 25 1.22 -7.84 -1.59
CA LEU A 25 -0.02 -7.37 -2.19
C LEU A 25 0.10 -5.98 -2.79
N VAL A 26 0.79 -5.04 -2.15
CA VAL A 26 0.89 -3.66 -2.67
C VAL A 26 1.90 -3.55 -3.82
N THR A 27 2.84 -4.50 -3.93
CA THR A 27 3.84 -4.56 -5.02
C THR A 27 3.46 -5.49 -6.18
N LYS A 28 2.30 -6.18 -6.12
CA LYS A 28 1.92 -7.22 -7.10
C LYS A 28 1.63 -6.66 -8.49
N GLY A 29 1.22 -5.39 -8.59
CA GLY A 29 0.96 -4.74 -9.86
C GLY A 29 0.97 -3.21 -9.77
N PRO A 30 1.15 -2.52 -10.91
CA PRO A 30 1.12 -1.06 -10.95
C PRO A 30 -0.24 -0.54 -10.47
N GLY A 31 -0.22 0.54 -9.67
CA GLY A 31 -1.43 1.22 -9.19
C GLY A 31 -2.06 0.66 -7.92
N GLN A 32 -1.51 -0.40 -7.31
CA GLN A 32 -1.98 -0.91 -6.01
C GLN A 32 -1.49 -0.07 -4.83
N MET A 33 -0.28 0.50 -4.95
CA MET A 33 0.18 1.53 -4.02
C MET A 33 -0.46 2.87 -4.34
N ARG A 34 -0.84 3.61 -3.29
CA ARG A 34 -1.30 4.98 -3.39
C ARG A 34 -0.14 5.87 -3.91
N ALA A 35 -0.39 6.57 -5.00
CA ALA A 35 0.53 7.53 -5.60
C ALA A 35 -0.06 8.96 -5.59
N PRO A 36 0.76 10.02 -5.72
CA PRO A 36 2.22 10.03 -5.67
C PRO A 36 2.77 9.65 -4.28
N VAL A 37 4.05 9.25 -4.22
CA VAL A 37 4.77 9.01 -2.96
C VAL A 37 5.95 9.97 -2.92
N PHE A 38 6.06 10.75 -1.85
CA PHE A 38 7.20 11.63 -1.59
C PHE A 38 7.97 11.07 -0.41
N VAL A 39 9.28 10.95 -0.57
CA VAL A 39 10.21 10.51 0.48
C VAL A 39 11.31 11.55 0.59
N VAL A 40 11.42 12.17 1.76
CA VAL A 40 12.49 13.13 2.10
C VAL A 40 13.02 12.71 3.46
N GLU A 41 14.29 12.34 3.51
CA GLU A 41 14.94 11.78 4.70
C GLU A 41 14.15 10.61 5.31
N ASP A 42 13.63 10.76 6.53
CA ASP A 42 12.83 9.77 7.26
C ASP A 42 11.31 10.00 7.17
N LYS A 43 10.88 11.02 6.40
CA LYS A 43 9.48 11.41 6.24
C LYS A 43 8.89 10.87 4.94
N VAL A 44 7.65 10.36 5.02
CA VAL A 44 6.90 9.82 3.87
C VAL A 44 5.53 10.49 3.77
N ILE A 45 5.21 10.98 2.57
CA ILE A 45 3.88 11.52 2.22
C ILE A 45 3.26 10.66 1.12
N LEU A 46 2.06 10.14 1.37
CA LEU A 46 1.27 9.39 0.41
C LEU A 46 0.14 10.26 -0.16
N GLY A 47 0.07 10.36 -1.48
CA GLY A 47 -0.84 11.26 -2.18
C GLY A 47 -0.33 12.71 -2.20
N PHE A 48 -1.12 13.59 -2.83
CA PHE A 48 -0.84 15.02 -2.81
C PHE A 48 -1.46 15.68 -1.57
N ASN A 49 -0.61 16.26 -0.73
CA ASN A 49 -1.01 17.13 0.37
C ASN A 49 -0.08 18.35 0.36
N ARG A 50 -0.63 19.53 0.04
CA ARG A 50 0.15 20.74 -0.16
C ARG A 50 0.85 21.19 1.13
N ASP A 51 0.10 21.33 2.23
CA ASP A 51 0.64 21.85 3.48
C ASP A 51 1.78 20.97 4.00
N ARG A 52 1.59 19.64 3.96
CA ARG A 52 2.64 18.68 4.36
C ARG A 52 3.85 18.71 3.43
N LEU A 53 3.66 18.99 2.14
CA LEU A 53 4.76 19.13 1.19
C LEU A 53 5.54 20.43 1.43
N GLU A 54 4.85 21.53 1.73
CA GLU A 54 5.49 22.82 2.05
C GLU A 54 6.30 22.71 3.35
N GLU A 55 5.79 22.04 4.38
CA GLU A 55 6.55 21.72 5.60
C GLU A 55 7.81 20.88 5.30
N LEU A 56 7.69 19.89 4.42
CA LEU A 56 8.80 18.99 4.05
C LEU A 56 9.93 19.69 3.27
N LEU A 57 9.59 20.75 2.53
CA LEU A 57 10.51 21.47 1.63
C LEU A 57 11.10 22.74 2.25
N SER A 58 10.65 23.13 3.46
CA SER A 58 11.07 24.35 4.13
C SER A 58 12.19 24.16 5.17
N GLU A 59 12.70 22.93 5.32
CA GLU A 59 13.90 22.57 6.11
C GLU A 59 15.16 22.64 5.23
#